data_AF-A0A2R3YR20-F1
#
_entry.id   AF-A0A2R3YR20-F1
#
_cell.length_a   1.000
_cell.length_b   1.000
_cell.length_c   1.000
_cell.angle_alpha   90.00
_cell.angle_beta   90.00
_cell.angle_gamma   90.00
#
_symmetry.space_group_name_H-M   'P 1'
#
loop_
_entity.id
_entity.type
_entity.pdbx_description
1 polymer ?
#
loop_
_entity_poly.entity_id
_entity_poly.type
_entity_poly.pdbx_seq_one_letter_code
_entity_poly.pdbx_strand_id
1 'polypeptide(L)'
;MEAQNQEVAALVHKIAGLHAAIAKLPSRAHPPALFTDLVTACVPASPVDVAKLGPEAQAMREELIRLCSAAEGHLEAHYSDMLNAFDNPLDHLGRFPYFSNYATLSKLEYDLLVRYIPGLAPSRAPPASPSSGRGPLPFSSLVLAAHHLPDAVFDNNNRPVRRGQRAGEEAVPRRRRGPRADGLPNLTDELGKYDVVFLAALVGMAAEDKAKVVAHLGRHMADGAALVVRSAHGARGFLYPIVDPEDIRRGGFDVLTVYHPDDEVINSVIVARKIDANANMEVAALVQKITSLHAAITKLPSLSPSPDVDRLFTELVMACVPPSPVDVTKLAPDAQKMREELIRLCSDAEGHLEAHYSDMLNAFDNPLDHLSRFPYFSNYINLSKLEYDLLVRYIPGLAPSRVAFVGSGPLPFSSLVLAARHLPNTVFDNYDRSGAANDRARKLVRADEDLRKRMTFHTVDVANLTDELGKYDVVFLAALVGMAAEDKAKVVAHLGRHMADGAARRSWAWRPRRRPRVSRTWARNICRGGFDVRAVYHPDDEVINSVIIARKVGAHGNGLQNGQRTSAVAGSTCGPCTTRTTR
;
A
#
# COMPACT_ATOMS: atom_id res chain seq x y z
N MET A 1 -27.57 -18.13 -11.48
CA MET A 1 -28.31 -17.66 -10.28
C MET A 1 -29.18 -18.77 -9.71
N GLU A 2 -30.08 -19.38 -10.49
CA GLU A 2 -30.97 -20.46 -10.02
C GLU A 2 -30.22 -21.75 -9.62
N ALA A 3 -29.24 -22.19 -10.41
CA ALA A 3 -28.37 -23.33 -10.05
C ALA A 3 -27.52 -23.09 -8.79
N GLN A 4 -26.95 -21.88 -8.63
CA GLN A 4 -26.23 -21.48 -7.41
C GLN A 4 -27.14 -21.48 -6.19
N ASN A 5 -28.40 -21.03 -6.33
CA ASN A 5 -29.36 -21.05 -5.23
C ASN A 5 -29.74 -22.49 -4.82
N GLN A 6 -29.84 -23.41 -5.79
CA GLN A 6 -30.07 -24.84 -5.50
C GLN A 6 -28.88 -25.50 -4.79
N GLU A 7 -27.64 -25.19 -5.20
CA GLU A 7 -26.43 -25.68 -4.53
C GLU A 7 -26.33 -25.17 -3.09
N VAL A 8 -26.61 -23.89 -2.85
CA VAL A 8 -26.65 -23.30 -1.50
C VAL A 8 -27.74 -23.96 -0.65
N ALA A 9 -28.94 -24.15 -1.20
CA ALA A 9 -30.04 -24.80 -0.47
C ALA A 9 -29.71 -26.26 -0.10
N ALA A 10 -29.11 -27.03 -1.02
CA ALA A 10 -28.70 -28.41 -0.77
C ALA A 10 -27.63 -28.49 0.33
N LEU A 11 -26.65 -27.59 0.30
CA LEU A 11 -25.62 -27.51 1.32
C LEU A 11 -26.19 -27.17 2.70
N VAL A 12 -27.05 -26.15 2.79
CA VAL A 12 -27.70 -25.76 4.05
C VAL A 12 -28.56 -26.91 4.59
N HIS A 13 -29.28 -27.63 3.73
CA HIS A 13 -30.07 -28.79 4.14
C HIS A 13 -29.21 -29.94 4.67
N LYS A 14 -28.07 -30.22 4.03
CA LYS A 14 -27.09 -31.21 4.52
C LYS A 14 -26.54 -30.83 5.89
N ILE A 15 -26.18 -29.56 6.08
CA ILE A 15 -25.68 -29.03 7.36
C ILE A 15 -26.75 -29.13 8.45
N ALA A 16 -28.00 -28.83 8.13
CA ALA A 16 -29.13 -28.98 9.07
C ALA A 16 -29.32 -30.44 9.52
N GLY A 17 -29.19 -31.40 8.61
CA GLY A 17 -29.22 -32.83 8.95
C GLY A 17 -28.11 -33.24 9.91
N LEU A 18 -26.88 -32.74 9.68
CA LEU A 18 -25.73 -32.98 10.55
C LEU A 18 -25.89 -32.30 11.91
N HIS A 19 -26.39 -31.05 11.95
CA HIS A 19 -26.73 -30.34 13.18
C HIS A 19 -27.72 -31.13 14.03
N ALA A 20 -28.81 -31.61 13.43
CA ALA A 20 -29.82 -32.40 14.14
C ALA A 20 -29.27 -33.73 14.69
N ALA A 21 -28.28 -34.33 14.02
CA ALA A 21 -27.60 -35.53 14.50
C ALA A 21 -26.63 -35.21 15.66
N ILE A 22 -25.85 -34.14 15.54
CA ILE A 22 -24.87 -33.71 16.55
C ILE A 22 -25.57 -33.23 17.82
N ALA A 23 -26.66 -32.47 17.71
CA ALA A 23 -27.41 -31.94 18.85
C ALA A 23 -28.03 -33.04 19.74
N LYS A 24 -28.23 -34.25 19.21
CA LYS A 24 -28.74 -35.42 19.96
C LYS A 24 -27.66 -36.16 20.73
N LEU A 25 -26.39 -35.82 20.55
CA LEU A 25 -25.29 -36.50 21.23
C LEU A 25 -25.27 -36.15 22.72
N PRO A 26 -24.97 -37.12 23.60
CA PRO A 26 -24.63 -36.82 24.98
C PRO A 26 -23.50 -35.79 25.05
N SER A 27 -23.53 -34.87 26.01
CA SER A 27 -22.58 -33.75 26.14
C SER A 27 -21.09 -34.13 26.26
N ARG A 28 -20.77 -35.42 26.42
CA ARG A 28 -19.40 -35.98 26.44
C ARG A 28 -19.10 -36.95 25.29
N ALA A 29 -20.08 -37.27 24.44
CA ALA A 29 -19.89 -38.16 23.31
C ALA A 29 -19.43 -37.34 22.09
N HIS A 30 -18.22 -37.63 21.60
CA HIS A 30 -17.67 -37.05 20.37
C HIS A 30 -17.47 -38.15 19.35
N PRO A 31 -18.48 -38.49 18.53
CA PRO A 31 -18.29 -39.39 17.41
C PRO A 31 -17.43 -38.65 16.37
N PRO A 32 -16.18 -39.08 16.11
CA PRO A 32 -15.31 -38.36 15.18
C PRO A 32 -15.90 -38.28 13.78
N ALA A 33 -16.73 -39.25 13.38
CA ALA A 33 -17.36 -39.31 12.07
C ALA A 33 -18.31 -38.13 11.79
N LEU A 34 -19.22 -37.78 12.71
CA LEU A 34 -20.21 -36.71 12.47
C LEU A 34 -19.56 -35.32 12.36
N PHE A 35 -18.54 -35.06 13.18
CA PHE A 35 -17.76 -33.81 13.08
C PHE A 35 -16.90 -33.79 11.82
N THR A 36 -16.32 -34.93 11.42
CA THR A 36 -15.58 -35.05 10.16
C THR A 36 -16.50 -34.79 8.97
N ASP A 37 -17.72 -35.32 8.97
CA ASP A 37 -18.71 -35.08 7.91
C ASP A 37 -19.14 -33.61 7.84
N LEU A 38 -19.29 -32.96 9.01
CA LEU A 38 -19.59 -31.53 9.10
C LEU A 38 -18.44 -30.67 8.54
N VAL A 39 -17.20 -30.96 8.93
CA VAL A 39 -16.02 -30.27 8.40
C VAL A 39 -15.90 -30.50 6.89
N THR A 40 -16.07 -31.74 6.42
CA THR A 40 -16.02 -32.10 4.99
C THR A 40 -17.11 -31.40 4.19
N ALA A 41 -18.28 -31.15 4.78
CA ALA A 41 -19.33 -30.36 4.13
C ALA A 41 -18.96 -28.86 4.04
N CYS A 42 -18.17 -28.34 4.98
CA CYS A 42 -17.86 -26.90 5.08
C CYS A 42 -16.53 -26.48 4.44
N VAL A 43 -15.59 -27.41 4.22
CA VAL A 43 -14.25 -27.12 3.66
C VAL A 43 -14.26 -26.74 2.18
N PRO A 44 -15.03 -27.39 1.28
CA PRO A 44 -15.02 -27.04 -0.14
C PRO A 44 -15.41 -25.58 -0.37
N ALA A 45 -14.80 -24.95 -1.39
CA ALA A 45 -15.17 -23.61 -1.82
C ALA A 45 -16.67 -23.58 -2.16
N SER A 46 -17.42 -22.73 -1.46
CA SER A 46 -18.87 -22.63 -1.57
C SER A 46 -19.29 -21.19 -1.85
N PRO A 47 -20.26 -20.95 -2.75
CA PRO A 47 -20.80 -19.61 -2.99
C PRO A 47 -21.71 -19.11 -1.85
N VAL A 48 -21.87 -19.89 -0.77
CA VAL A 48 -22.75 -19.51 0.34
C VAL A 48 -22.23 -18.26 1.07
N ASP A 49 -23.09 -17.26 1.15
CA ASP A 49 -22.89 -16.10 1.99
C ASP A 49 -23.69 -16.31 3.28
N VAL A 50 -23.02 -16.83 4.31
CA VAL A 50 -23.70 -17.18 5.58
C VAL A 50 -24.33 -15.96 6.26
N ALA A 51 -23.90 -14.72 5.96
CA ALA A 51 -24.49 -13.52 6.52
C ALA A 51 -25.88 -13.20 5.93
N LYS A 52 -26.19 -13.72 4.74
CA LYS A 52 -27.48 -13.51 4.04
C LYS A 52 -28.50 -14.61 4.31
N LEU A 53 -28.17 -15.59 5.15
CA LEU A 53 -29.07 -16.68 5.49
C LEU A 53 -30.21 -16.20 6.40
N GLY A 54 -31.38 -16.83 6.27
CA GLY A 54 -32.54 -16.55 7.09
C GLY A 54 -32.35 -16.87 8.58
N PRO A 55 -33.25 -16.42 9.46
CA PRO A 55 -33.09 -16.50 10.91
C PRO A 55 -32.94 -17.93 11.44
N GLU A 56 -33.62 -18.91 10.84
CA GLU A 56 -33.51 -20.33 11.24
C GLU A 56 -32.09 -20.86 11.00
N ALA A 57 -31.50 -20.54 9.85
CA ALA A 57 -30.13 -20.94 9.52
C ALA A 57 -29.09 -20.19 10.35
N GLN A 58 -29.35 -18.94 10.77
CA GLN A 58 -28.50 -18.23 11.73
C GLN A 58 -28.53 -18.88 13.11
N ALA A 59 -29.71 -19.24 13.62
CA ALA A 59 -29.85 -19.92 14.91
C ALA A 59 -29.13 -21.28 14.91
N MET A 60 -29.30 -22.06 13.84
CA MET A 60 -28.56 -23.31 13.62
C MET A 60 -27.05 -23.08 13.62
N ARG A 61 -26.58 -22.04 12.94
CA ARG A 61 -25.17 -21.66 12.87
C ARG A 61 -24.61 -21.32 14.26
N GLU A 62 -25.30 -20.50 15.04
CA GLU A 62 -24.88 -20.15 16.41
C GLU A 62 -24.77 -21.39 17.30
N GLU A 63 -25.73 -22.31 17.19
CA GLU A 63 -25.69 -23.56 17.94
C GLU A 63 -24.56 -24.49 17.47
N LEU A 64 -24.32 -24.61 16.16
CA LEU A 64 -23.21 -25.38 15.63
C LEU A 64 -21.86 -24.87 16.11
N ILE A 65 -21.64 -23.55 16.09
CA ILE A 65 -20.42 -22.92 16.60
C ILE A 65 -20.24 -23.27 18.09
N ARG A 66 -21.31 -23.21 18.89
CA ARG A 66 -21.28 -23.59 20.30
C ARG A 66 -20.94 -25.07 20.52
N LEU A 67 -21.53 -25.97 19.72
CA LEU A 67 -21.29 -27.40 19.79
C LEU A 67 -19.86 -27.76 19.37
N CYS A 68 -19.35 -27.16 18.28
CA CYS A 68 -17.98 -27.36 17.81
C CYS A 68 -16.96 -26.86 18.85
N SER A 69 -17.17 -25.66 19.41
CA SER A 69 -16.32 -25.10 20.49
C SER A 69 -16.26 -26.01 21.72
N ALA A 70 -17.41 -26.53 22.17
CA ALA A 70 -17.46 -27.45 23.30
C ALA A 70 -16.77 -28.79 22.99
N ALA A 71 -16.91 -29.28 21.75
CA ALA A 71 -16.29 -30.52 21.31
C ALA A 71 -14.77 -30.41 21.21
N GLU A 72 -14.27 -29.33 20.61
CA GLU A 72 -12.85 -29.02 20.54
C GLU A 72 -12.25 -28.88 21.95
N GLY A 73 -12.90 -28.16 22.86
CA GLY A 73 -12.42 -28.03 24.23
C GLY A 73 -12.33 -29.36 25.00
N HIS A 74 -13.28 -30.27 24.79
CA HIS A 74 -13.23 -31.63 25.36
C HIS A 74 -12.13 -32.48 24.73
N LEU A 75 -11.95 -32.39 23.41
CA LEU A 75 -10.89 -33.10 22.68
C LEU A 75 -9.52 -32.62 23.13
N GLU A 76 -9.31 -31.30 23.19
CA GLU A 76 -8.07 -30.70 23.69
C GLU A 76 -7.79 -31.15 25.13
N ALA A 77 -8.79 -31.17 26.01
CA ALA A 77 -8.62 -31.63 27.39
C ALA A 77 -8.20 -33.11 27.45
N HIS A 78 -8.85 -33.97 26.67
CA HIS A 78 -8.52 -35.40 26.60
C HIS A 78 -7.08 -35.63 26.12
N TYR A 79 -6.69 -34.96 25.03
CA TYR A 79 -5.33 -35.09 24.49
C TYR A 79 -4.29 -34.41 25.41
N SER A 80 -4.65 -33.37 26.16
CA SER A 80 -3.78 -32.77 27.17
C SER A 80 -3.45 -33.78 28.26
N ASP A 81 -4.48 -34.43 28.81
CA ASP A 81 -4.31 -35.46 29.84
C ASP A 81 -3.49 -36.65 29.30
N MET A 82 -3.70 -37.06 28.05
CA MET A 82 -2.93 -38.12 27.39
C MET A 82 -1.46 -37.72 27.16
N LEU A 83 -1.20 -36.52 26.63
CA LEU A 83 0.16 -36.05 26.33
C LEU A 83 0.98 -35.86 27.61
N ASN A 84 0.33 -35.41 28.70
CA ASN A 84 0.95 -35.28 30.02
C ASN A 84 1.37 -36.63 30.64
N ALA A 85 0.96 -37.77 30.08
CA ALA A 85 1.38 -39.09 30.53
C ALA A 85 2.73 -39.53 29.93
N PHE A 86 3.28 -38.80 28.96
CA PHE A 86 4.58 -39.10 28.35
C PHE A 86 5.71 -38.30 29.02
N ASP A 87 6.92 -38.87 29.03
CA ASP A 87 8.12 -38.21 29.56
C ASP A 87 8.52 -36.96 28.76
N ASN A 88 8.30 -36.97 27.43
CA ASN A 88 8.43 -35.79 26.58
C ASN A 88 7.13 -35.56 25.78
N PRO A 89 6.19 -34.75 26.31
CA PRO A 89 4.91 -34.49 25.64
C PRO A 89 5.05 -33.88 24.23
N LEU A 90 6.14 -33.16 23.95
CA LEU A 90 6.34 -32.46 22.68
C LEU A 90 6.56 -33.41 21.49
N ASP A 91 7.25 -34.52 21.70
CA ASP A 91 7.52 -35.53 20.67
C ASP A 91 6.25 -36.26 20.22
N HIS A 92 5.16 -36.09 20.98
CA HIS A 92 3.90 -36.79 20.76
C HIS A 92 2.76 -35.87 20.29
N LEU A 93 3.03 -34.59 20.04
CA LEU A 93 2.02 -33.63 19.56
C LEU A 93 1.34 -34.07 18.25
N GLY A 94 2.07 -34.80 17.39
CA GLY A 94 1.53 -35.38 16.15
C GLY A 94 0.44 -36.43 16.35
N ARG A 95 0.18 -36.88 17.58
CA ARG A 95 -0.95 -37.76 17.90
C ARG A 95 -2.29 -37.02 17.95
N PHE A 96 -2.28 -35.70 18.10
CA PHE A 96 -3.51 -34.91 18.08
C PHE A 96 -4.07 -34.86 16.64
N PRO A 97 -5.35 -35.23 16.40
CA PRO A 97 -5.89 -35.41 15.06
C PRO A 97 -5.77 -34.18 14.15
N TYR A 98 -5.80 -32.97 14.72
CA TYR A 98 -5.73 -31.73 13.96
C TYR A 98 -4.35 -31.07 14.00
N PHE A 99 -3.32 -31.74 14.52
CA PHE A 99 -1.99 -31.13 14.69
C PHE A 99 -1.41 -30.58 13.38
N SER A 100 -1.55 -31.32 12.27
CA SER A 100 -1.14 -30.86 10.94
C SER A 100 -1.84 -29.57 10.53
N ASN A 101 -3.14 -29.43 10.83
CA ASN A 101 -3.92 -28.25 10.47
C ASN A 101 -3.45 -27.03 11.27
N TYR A 102 -3.17 -27.20 12.57
CA TYR A 102 -2.60 -26.14 13.40
C TYR A 102 -1.19 -25.75 12.94
N ALA A 103 -0.36 -26.70 12.54
CA ALA A 103 0.99 -26.44 12.03
C ALA A 103 0.94 -25.64 10.72
N THR A 104 0.09 -26.04 9.77
CA THR A 104 -0.10 -25.33 8.50
C THR A 104 -0.67 -23.92 8.73
N LEU A 105 -1.69 -23.79 9.58
CA LEU A 105 -2.28 -22.49 9.92
C LEU A 105 -1.25 -21.56 10.59
N SER A 106 -0.49 -22.04 11.56
CA SER A 106 0.50 -21.22 12.27
C SER A 106 1.64 -20.79 11.34
N LYS A 107 2.05 -21.66 10.41
CA LYS A 107 3.02 -21.30 9.36
C LYS A 107 2.48 -20.21 8.44
N LEU A 108 1.22 -20.33 8.00
CA LEU A 108 0.55 -19.31 7.21
C LEU A 108 0.48 -17.96 7.95
N GLU A 109 0.10 -17.98 9.23
CA GLU A 109 0.07 -16.78 10.07
C GLU A 109 1.45 -16.10 10.16
N TYR A 110 2.51 -16.90 10.37
CA TYR A 110 3.89 -16.44 10.37
C TYR A 110 4.29 -15.81 9.02
N ASP A 111 4.02 -16.49 7.91
CA ASP A 111 4.38 -16.02 6.56
C ASP A 111 3.66 -14.70 6.23
N LEU A 112 2.40 -14.54 6.65
CA LEU A 112 1.66 -13.30 6.51
C LEU A 112 2.22 -12.18 7.39
N LEU A 113 2.58 -12.47 8.65
CA LEU A 113 3.21 -11.48 9.53
C LEU A 113 4.52 -10.96 8.96
N VAL A 114 5.44 -11.85 8.54
CA VAL A 114 6.73 -11.48 7.95
C VAL A 114 6.54 -10.65 6.68
N ARG A 115 5.54 -10.98 5.87
CA ARG A 115 5.27 -10.29 4.60
C ARG A 115 4.70 -8.88 4.80
N TYR A 116 3.79 -8.70 5.76
CA TYR A 116 3.04 -7.46 5.90
C TYR A 116 3.55 -6.54 7.02
N ILE A 117 4.40 -7.04 7.93
CA ILE A 117 4.98 -6.30 9.04
C ILE A 117 6.51 -6.50 9.05
N PRO A 118 7.22 -5.89 8.08
CA PRO A 118 8.67 -6.01 8.00
C PRO A 118 9.34 -5.28 9.17
N GLY A 119 10.29 -5.96 9.83
CA GLY A 119 11.03 -5.41 10.99
C GLY A 119 10.59 -5.96 12.35
N LEU A 120 9.59 -6.84 12.39
CA LEU A 120 9.27 -7.62 13.59
C LEU A 120 10.47 -8.55 13.88
N ALA A 121 11.36 -8.15 14.78
CA ALA A 121 12.56 -8.92 15.10
C ALA A 121 12.17 -10.17 15.90
N PRO A 122 12.60 -11.38 15.51
CA PRO A 122 12.44 -12.55 16.36
C PRO A 122 13.22 -12.32 17.65
N SER A 123 12.51 -12.15 18.75
CA SER A 123 13.11 -12.11 20.08
C SER A 123 13.87 -13.41 20.31
N ARG A 124 15.17 -13.33 20.61
CA ARG A 124 16.00 -14.47 21.02
C ARG A 124 15.62 -15.04 22.39
N ALA A 125 14.63 -14.48 23.08
CA ALA A 125 14.18 -14.94 24.39
C ALA A 125 12.69 -15.34 24.34
N PRO A 126 12.30 -16.53 24.85
CA PRO A 126 10.90 -16.86 25.04
C PRO A 126 10.30 -15.90 26.08
N PRO A 127 9.10 -15.34 25.86
CA PRO A 127 8.48 -14.45 26.84
C PRO A 127 8.16 -15.19 28.13
N ALA A 128 8.38 -14.53 29.27
CA ALA A 128 7.89 -14.99 30.56
C ALA A 128 6.36 -15.03 30.54
N SER A 129 5.80 -16.19 30.87
CA SER A 129 4.38 -16.53 30.72
C SER A 129 3.43 -15.72 31.62
N PRO A 130 2.35 -15.11 31.08
CA PRO A 130 1.14 -14.84 31.85
C PRO A 130 0.32 -16.12 31.95
N SER A 131 -0.09 -16.43 33.17
CA SER A 131 -0.91 -17.57 33.56
C SER A 131 -2.39 -17.21 33.58
N SER A 132 -3.08 -17.23 32.44
CA SER A 132 -4.55 -17.37 32.36
C SER A 132 -5.03 -17.39 30.91
N GLY A 133 -5.96 -18.28 30.58
CA GLY A 133 -6.69 -18.23 29.31
C GLY A 133 -5.93 -18.83 28.11
N ARG A 134 -5.23 -19.94 28.30
CA ARG A 134 -4.88 -20.82 27.17
C ARG A 134 -5.84 -21.99 27.23
N GLY A 135 -6.44 -22.35 26.10
CA GLY A 135 -7.18 -23.62 25.98
C GLY A 135 -6.33 -24.79 26.50
N PRO A 136 -6.93 -25.93 26.84
CA PRO A 136 -6.22 -27.06 27.47
C PRO A 136 -4.97 -27.55 26.70
N LEU A 137 -4.84 -27.23 25.40
CA LEU A 137 -3.65 -27.43 24.58
C LEU A 137 -3.31 -26.21 23.69
N PRO A 138 -2.28 -25.39 24.00
CA PRO A 138 -1.94 -24.20 23.22
C PRO A 138 -1.04 -24.50 21.99
N PHE A 139 -1.54 -25.28 21.02
CA PHE A 139 -0.77 -25.69 19.83
C PHE A 139 -0.18 -24.52 19.04
N SER A 140 -0.95 -23.45 18.82
CA SER A 140 -0.46 -22.27 18.08
C SER A 140 0.75 -21.64 18.74
N SER A 141 0.73 -21.49 20.07
CA SER A 141 1.88 -20.94 20.82
C SER A 141 3.10 -21.86 20.76
N LEU A 142 2.90 -23.19 20.78
CA LEU A 142 4.02 -24.14 20.70
C LEU A 142 4.69 -24.10 19.31
N VAL A 143 3.91 -24.01 18.23
CA VAL A 143 4.44 -23.94 16.87
C VAL A 143 5.12 -22.60 16.59
N LEU A 144 4.54 -21.48 17.03
CA LEU A 144 5.12 -20.15 16.84
C LEU A 144 6.39 -19.94 17.68
N ALA A 145 6.45 -20.49 18.90
CA ALA A 145 7.67 -20.51 19.71
C ALA A 145 8.80 -21.31 19.04
N ALA A 146 8.49 -22.42 18.36
CA ALA A 146 9.45 -23.16 17.54
C ALA A 146 9.99 -22.34 16.35
N HIS A 147 9.26 -21.30 15.93
CA HIS A 147 9.66 -20.34 14.91
C HIS A 147 10.23 -19.01 15.48
N HIS A 148 10.53 -18.97 16.78
CA HIS A 148 11.16 -17.84 17.49
C HIS A 148 10.36 -16.53 17.52
N LEU A 149 9.02 -16.60 17.56
CA LEU A 149 8.18 -15.42 17.82
C LEU A 149 7.79 -15.30 19.31
N PRO A 150 7.73 -14.08 19.87
CA PRO A 150 7.14 -13.84 21.18
C PRO A 150 5.61 -13.82 21.06
N ASP A 151 4.91 -14.78 21.69
CA ASP A 151 3.46 -14.92 21.56
C ASP A 151 2.68 -14.62 22.84
N ALA A 152 1.65 -13.79 22.70
CA ALA A 152 0.49 -13.77 23.59
C ALA A 152 -0.75 -14.32 22.87
N VAL A 153 -1.29 -15.42 23.40
CA VAL A 153 -2.57 -16.02 22.97
C VAL A 153 -3.55 -15.87 24.12
N PHE A 154 -4.74 -15.31 23.84
CA PHE A 154 -5.79 -15.08 24.84
C PHE A 154 -7.05 -15.88 24.51
N ASP A 155 -7.59 -16.61 25.50
CA ASP A 155 -8.88 -17.31 25.51
C ASP A 155 -9.85 -16.62 26.49
N ASN A 156 -11.14 -16.60 26.14
CA ASN A 156 -12.22 -15.97 26.90
C ASN A 156 -12.92 -16.95 27.88
N ASN A 157 -12.51 -18.22 27.92
CA ASN A 157 -13.13 -19.21 28.80
C ASN A 157 -12.66 -19.03 30.25
N ASN A 158 -13.46 -18.31 31.03
CA ASN A 158 -13.30 -17.97 32.45
C ASN A 158 -13.32 -19.19 33.42
N ARG A 159 -12.54 -20.25 33.15
CA ARG A 159 -12.39 -21.43 34.02
C ARG A 159 -10.93 -21.60 34.48
N PRO A 160 -10.68 -22.00 35.74
CA PRO A 160 -9.33 -22.14 36.26
C PRO A 160 -8.65 -23.39 35.69
N VAL A 161 -7.82 -23.23 34.66
CA VAL A 161 -7.01 -24.32 34.08
C VAL A 161 -5.74 -24.52 34.92
N ARG A 162 -5.84 -25.35 35.97
CA ARG A 162 -4.66 -25.84 36.72
C ARG A 162 -4.00 -27.09 36.11
N ARG A 163 -4.53 -27.63 35.00
CA ARG A 163 -4.11 -28.94 34.44
C ARG A 163 -3.05 -28.88 33.34
N GLY A 164 -2.90 -27.77 32.61
CA GLY A 164 -1.94 -27.62 31.50
C GLY A 164 -0.52 -27.18 31.88
N GLN A 165 -0.21 -27.07 33.18
CA GLN A 165 1.03 -26.43 33.66
C GLN A 165 2.33 -27.22 33.36
N ARG A 166 2.27 -28.54 33.16
CA ARG A 166 3.50 -29.36 32.98
C ARG A 166 4.07 -29.35 31.56
N ALA A 167 3.22 -29.37 30.52
CA ALA A 167 3.71 -29.46 29.14
C ALA A 167 4.49 -28.21 28.66
N GLY A 168 4.37 -27.06 29.35
CA GLY A 168 5.08 -25.82 29.02
C GLY A 168 6.23 -25.44 29.95
N GLU A 169 6.33 -26.01 31.15
CA GLU A 169 7.34 -25.61 32.16
C GLU A 169 8.72 -26.27 31.96
N GLU A 170 8.84 -27.32 31.16
CA GLU A 170 10.12 -28.01 30.93
C GLU A 170 11.01 -27.38 29.84
N ALA A 171 10.57 -26.31 29.19
CA ALA A 171 11.33 -25.61 28.16
C ALA A 171 12.26 -24.47 28.69
N VAL A 172 12.41 -24.28 30.01
CA VAL A 172 13.23 -23.19 30.59
C VAL A 172 14.10 -23.68 31.77
N PRO A 173 15.41 -23.32 31.86
CA PRO A 173 16.27 -23.76 32.95
C PRO A 173 15.79 -23.19 34.31
N ARG A 174 15.65 -24.07 35.30
CA ARG A 174 15.19 -23.76 36.66
C ARG A 174 16.04 -22.67 37.34
N ARG A 175 15.43 -21.55 37.75
CA ARG A 175 15.91 -20.69 38.85
C ARG A 175 14.80 -20.36 39.85
N ARG A 176 15.23 -20.08 41.09
CA ARG A 176 14.55 -20.20 42.39
C ARG A 176 13.14 -19.60 42.50
N ARG A 177 12.26 -20.33 43.21
CA ARG A 177 10.92 -19.91 43.67
C ARG A 177 10.97 -18.68 44.58
N GLY A 178 10.24 -17.62 44.21
CA GLY A 178 9.80 -16.53 45.08
C GLY A 178 8.34 -16.73 45.56
N PRO A 179 7.86 -15.96 46.55
CA PRO A 179 6.65 -16.28 47.30
C PRO A 179 5.36 -16.10 46.49
N ARG A 180 4.39 -16.95 46.81
CA ARG A 180 3.03 -16.98 46.23
C ARG A 180 2.28 -15.70 46.59
N ALA A 181 1.63 -15.10 45.61
CA ALA A 181 0.60 -14.08 45.81
C ALA A 181 -0.68 -14.51 45.09
N ASP A 182 -1.75 -14.65 45.86
CA ASP A 182 -3.12 -14.87 45.39
C ASP A 182 -3.67 -13.54 44.83
N GLY A 183 -4.14 -13.55 43.57
CA GLY A 183 -4.80 -12.42 42.89
C GLY A 183 -4.55 -12.44 41.39
N LEU A 184 -5.60 -12.52 40.57
CA LEU A 184 -5.49 -12.42 39.11
C LEU A 184 -4.88 -11.05 38.71
N PRO A 185 -3.84 -10.99 37.87
CA PRO A 185 -3.37 -9.73 37.31
C PRO A 185 -4.41 -9.15 36.34
N ASN A 186 -4.64 -7.84 36.43
CA ASN A 186 -5.49 -7.09 35.51
C ASN A 186 -4.84 -7.10 34.10
N LEU A 187 -5.33 -7.95 33.18
CA LEU A 187 -4.75 -8.18 31.83
C LEU A 187 -4.52 -6.91 31.01
N THR A 188 -5.23 -5.83 31.35
CA THR A 188 -5.20 -4.52 30.70
C THR A 188 -3.80 -3.92 30.60
N ASP A 189 -2.96 -4.08 31.64
CA ASP A 189 -1.63 -3.46 31.71
C ASP A 189 -0.52 -4.29 31.02
N GLU A 190 -0.81 -5.54 30.66
CA GLU A 190 0.15 -6.45 30.03
C GLU A 190 0.13 -6.38 28.49
N LEU A 191 -1.01 -6.00 27.88
CA LEU A 191 -1.18 -5.99 26.43
C LEU A 191 -0.22 -5.05 25.70
N GLY A 192 0.20 -3.95 26.35
CA GLY A 192 1.13 -2.97 25.80
C GLY A 192 2.58 -3.47 25.69
N LYS A 193 2.89 -4.68 26.18
CA LYS A 193 4.24 -5.25 26.16
C LYS A 193 4.49 -6.20 24.97
N TYR A 194 3.46 -6.48 24.17
CA TYR A 194 3.53 -7.47 23.09
C TYR A 194 3.53 -6.79 21.72
N ASP A 195 4.50 -7.18 20.88
CA ASP A 195 4.60 -6.73 19.48
C ASP A 195 3.54 -7.41 18.59
N VAL A 196 3.07 -8.60 18.98
CA VAL A 196 2.06 -9.39 18.26
C VAL A 196 1.05 -9.96 19.25
N VAL A 197 -0.25 -9.81 18.94
CA VAL A 197 -1.34 -10.46 19.66
C VAL A 197 -2.13 -11.33 18.69
N PHE A 198 -2.38 -12.58 19.08
CA PHE A 198 -3.21 -13.51 18.33
C PHE A 198 -4.60 -13.62 18.95
N LEU A 199 -5.63 -13.29 18.16
CA LEU A 199 -7.03 -13.46 18.51
C LEU A 199 -7.55 -14.77 17.93
N ALA A 200 -7.75 -15.77 18.80
CA ALA A 200 -8.20 -17.10 18.41
C ALA A 200 -9.63 -17.11 17.86
N ALA A 201 -9.97 -18.17 17.11
CA ALA A 201 -11.23 -18.27 16.38
C ALA A 201 -12.47 -18.25 17.28
N LEU A 202 -12.36 -18.82 18.49
CA LEU A 202 -13.48 -19.01 19.43
C LEU A 202 -13.56 -17.94 20.52
N VAL A 203 -12.71 -16.91 20.47
CA VAL A 203 -12.81 -15.77 21.39
C VAL A 203 -13.99 -14.92 20.96
N GLY A 204 -15.03 -14.82 21.81
CA GLY A 204 -16.28 -14.16 21.45
C GLY A 204 -17.09 -15.04 20.50
N MET A 205 -18.03 -15.80 21.05
CA MET A 205 -18.83 -16.77 20.29
C MET A 205 -19.86 -16.08 19.37
N ALA A 206 -20.18 -14.82 19.66
CA ALA A 206 -20.99 -13.93 18.83
C ALA A 206 -20.11 -12.84 18.17
N ALA A 207 -20.58 -12.29 17.04
CA ALA A 207 -19.87 -11.25 16.30
C ALA A 207 -19.68 -9.97 17.14
N GLU A 208 -20.69 -9.60 17.92
CA GLU A 208 -20.66 -8.43 18.81
C GLU A 208 -19.62 -8.59 19.93
N ASP A 209 -19.44 -9.80 20.44
CA ASP A 209 -18.45 -10.07 21.48
C ASP A 209 -17.03 -9.99 20.93
N LYS A 210 -16.81 -10.45 19.69
CA LYS A 210 -15.54 -10.23 18.99
C LYS A 210 -15.25 -8.77 18.78
N ALA A 211 -16.24 -7.98 18.34
CA ALA A 211 -16.06 -6.54 18.18
C ALA A 211 -15.67 -5.85 19.49
N LYS A 212 -16.25 -6.25 20.63
CA LYS A 212 -15.86 -5.74 21.96
C LYS A 212 -14.42 -6.11 22.33
N VAL A 213 -13.99 -7.35 22.06
CA VAL A 213 -12.61 -7.80 22.32
C VAL A 213 -11.63 -7.02 21.46
N VAL A 214 -11.91 -6.86 20.17
CA VAL A 214 -11.08 -6.07 19.25
C VAL A 214 -10.98 -4.62 19.73
N ALA A 215 -12.09 -4.00 20.14
CA ALA A 215 -12.08 -2.64 20.69
C ALA A 215 -11.33 -2.53 22.02
N HIS A 216 -11.26 -3.61 22.82
CA HIS A 216 -10.43 -3.66 24.02
C HIS A 216 -8.95 -3.78 23.64
N LEU A 217 -8.59 -4.68 22.72
CA LEU A 217 -7.22 -4.84 22.22
C LEU A 217 -6.67 -3.52 21.64
N GLY A 218 -7.48 -2.81 20.85
CA GLY A 218 -7.07 -1.51 20.30
C GLY A 218 -6.85 -0.42 21.34
N ARG A 219 -7.45 -0.54 22.53
CA ARG A 219 -7.20 0.41 23.63
C ARG A 219 -5.90 0.12 24.39
N HIS A 220 -5.43 -1.13 24.38
CA HIS A 220 -4.39 -1.57 25.33
C HIS A 220 -3.13 -2.18 24.68
N MET A 221 -3.16 -2.58 23.41
CA MET A 221 -1.95 -3.01 22.68
C MET A 221 -1.00 -1.82 22.44
N ALA A 222 0.29 -2.08 22.22
CA ALA A 222 1.24 -1.04 21.83
C ALA A 222 0.94 -0.49 20.42
N ASP A 223 1.15 0.81 20.23
CA ASP A 223 1.02 1.44 18.91
C ASP A 223 1.96 0.78 17.90
N GLY A 224 1.47 0.50 16.69
CA GLY A 224 2.23 -0.24 15.69
C GLY A 224 2.31 -1.76 15.91
N ALA A 225 1.82 -2.30 17.03
CA ALA A 225 1.78 -3.75 17.26
C ALA A 225 0.83 -4.47 16.28
N ALA A 226 1.12 -5.73 16.00
CA ALA A 226 0.37 -6.58 15.10
C ALA A 226 -0.79 -7.30 15.81
N LEU A 227 -1.94 -7.34 15.16
CA LEU A 227 -3.07 -8.18 15.54
C LEU A 227 -3.30 -9.23 14.45
N VAL A 228 -3.22 -10.51 14.81
CA VAL A 228 -3.59 -11.63 13.93
C VAL A 228 -4.91 -12.20 14.41
N VAL A 229 -5.94 -12.16 13.57
CA VAL A 229 -7.28 -12.65 13.91
C VAL A 229 -7.63 -13.87 13.09
N ARG A 230 -8.00 -14.96 13.76
CA ARG A 230 -8.61 -16.13 13.13
C ARG A 230 -10.10 -15.89 12.92
N SER A 231 -10.53 -16.02 11.68
CA SER A 231 -11.87 -15.82 11.17
C SER A 231 -12.32 -17.04 10.35
N ALA A 232 -13.43 -16.92 9.63
CA ALA A 232 -13.92 -17.91 8.69
C ALA A 232 -14.50 -17.23 7.44
N HIS A 233 -14.72 -18.01 6.38
CA HIS A 233 -15.29 -17.53 5.12
C HIS A 233 -16.14 -18.62 4.46
N GLY A 234 -17.20 -18.21 3.76
CA GLY A 234 -18.13 -19.11 3.10
C GLY A 234 -18.78 -20.10 4.08
N ALA A 235 -18.89 -21.37 3.67
CA ALA A 235 -19.50 -22.44 4.46
C ALA A 235 -18.76 -22.71 5.79
N ARG A 236 -17.46 -22.39 5.89
CA ARG A 236 -16.69 -22.50 7.13
C ARG A 236 -17.23 -21.57 8.24
N GLY A 237 -18.06 -20.58 7.88
CA GLY A 237 -18.80 -19.75 8.82
C GLY A 237 -19.81 -20.51 9.69
N PHE A 238 -20.18 -21.75 9.34
CA PHE A 238 -20.97 -22.63 10.22
C PHE A 238 -20.14 -23.25 11.36
N LEU A 239 -18.81 -23.28 11.23
CA LEU A 239 -17.89 -23.86 12.22
C LEU A 239 -17.32 -22.79 13.16
N TYR A 240 -16.98 -21.61 12.62
CA TYR A 240 -16.37 -20.53 13.37
C TYR A 240 -17.02 -19.17 13.09
N PRO A 241 -17.01 -18.25 14.06
CA PRO A 241 -17.53 -16.91 13.86
C PRO A 241 -16.69 -16.11 12.86
N ILE A 242 -17.38 -15.51 11.88
CA ILE A 242 -16.81 -14.60 10.89
C ILE A 242 -16.57 -13.24 11.55
N VAL A 243 -15.39 -12.69 11.30
CA VAL A 243 -15.00 -11.35 11.71
C VAL A 243 -15.03 -10.44 10.49
N ASP A 244 -15.82 -9.36 10.59
CA ASP A 244 -15.84 -8.31 9.57
C ASP A 244 -14.56 -7.45 9.71
N PRO A 245 -13.78 -7.26 8.63
CA PRO A 245 -12.67 -6.31 8.63
C PRO A 245 -13.04 -4.90 9.09
N GLU A 246 -14.28 -4.44 8.90
CA GLU A 246 -14.73 -3.13 9.39
C GLU A 246 -14.80 -3.07 10.92
N ASP A 247 -15.11 -4.18 11.60
CA ASP A 247 -15.06 -4.24 13.07
C ASP A 247 -13.62 -4.11 13.58
N ILE A 248 -12.65 -4.69 12.85
CA ILE A 248 -11.22 -4.54 13.13
C ILE A 248 -10.78 -3.07 12.97
N ARG A 249 -11.23 -2.40 11.92
CA ARG A 249 -10.92 -0.97 11.70
C ARG A 249 -11.53 -0.08 12.76
N ARG A 250 -12.80 -0.30 13.11
CA ARG A 250 -13.49 0.42 14.18
C ARG A 250 -12.85 0.20 15.55
N GLY A 251 -12.20 -0.95 15.74
CA GLY A 251 -11.40 -1.23 16.93
C GLY A 251 -10.03 -0.55 16.99
N GLY A 252 -9.64 0.28 16.00
CA GLY A 252 -8.37 1.03 16.03
C GLY A 252 -7.20 0.37 15.30
N PHE A 253 -7.48 -0.53 14.35
CA PHE A 253 -6.45 -1.24 13.59
C PHE A 253 -6.52 -0.96 12.08
N ASP A 254 -5.37 -0.86 11.42
CA ASP A 254 -5.26 -0.86 9.94
C ASP A 254 -5.18 -2.31 9.45
N VAL A 255 -6.23 -2.78 8.77
CA VAL A 255 -6.26 -4.14 8.19
C VAL A 255 -5.32 -4.20 6.99
N LEU A 256 -4.23 -4.96 7.13
CA LEU A 256 -3.18 -5.09 6.12
C LEU A 256 -3.54 -6.14 5.06
N THR A 257 -4.09 -7.27 5.50
CA THR A 257 -4.53 -8.35 4.60
C THR A 257 -5.59 -9.24 5.25
N VAL A 258 -6.40 -9.87 4.40
CA VAL A 258 -7.34 -10.94 4.75
C VAL A 258 -7.03 -12.10 3.82
N TYR A 259 -6.78 -13.27 4.39
CA TYR A 259 -6.48 -14.49 3.65
C TYR A 259 -7.50 -15.58 3.98
N HIS A 260 -8.06 -16.18 2.93
CA HIS A 260 -9.02 -17.27 3.01
C HIS A 260 -8.38 -18.52 2.40
N PRO A 261 -7.99 -19.52 3.19
CA PRO A 261 -7.44 -20.76 2.66
C PRO A 261 -8.47 -21.49 1.78
N ASP A 262 -8.00 -22.12 0.72
CA ASP A 262 -8.76 -22.97 -0.21
C ASP A 262 -8.47 -24.46 -0.03
N ASP A 263 -7.65 -24.81 0.97
CA ASP A 263 -7.25 -26.17 1.34
C ASP A 263 -7.93 -26.65 2.63
N GLU A 264 -7.34 -27.66 3.29
CA GLU A 264 -7.83 -28.24 4.54
C GLU A 264 -7.75 -27.28 5.75
N VAL A 265 -7.11 -26.12 5.61
CA VAL A 265 -7.06 -25.10 6.67
C VAL A 265 -8.43 -24.41 6.79
N ILE A 266 -9.05 -24.51 7.96
CA ILE A 266 -10.42 -24.04 8.17
C ILE A 266 -10.45 -22.52 8.44
N ASN A 267 -9.50 -21.99 9.22
CA ASN A 267 -9.54 -20.59 9.63
C ASN A 267 -9.01 -19.65 8.54
N SER A 268 -9.77 -18.60 8.28
CA SER A 268 -9.25 -17.41 7.60
C SER A 268 -8.35 -16.61 8.55
N VAL A 269 -7.35 -15.92 8.01
CA VAL A 269 -6.41 -15.11 8.78
C VAL A 269 -6.52 -13.66 8.36
N ILE A 270 -6.75 -12.77 9.33
CA ILE A 270 -6.69 -11.32 9.14
C ILE A 270 -5.44 -10.82 9.85
N VAL A 271 -4.58 -10.10 9.16
CA VAL A 271 -3.44 -9.39 9.76
C VAL A 271 -3.76 -7.90 9.76
N ALA A 272 -3.75 -7.30 10.93
CA ALA A 272 -3.95 -5.88 11.14
C ALA A 272 -2.83 -5.30 12.00
N ARG A 273 -2.67 -3.98 11.96
CA ARG A 273 -1.69 -3.26 12.77
C ARG A 273 -2.38 -2.19 13.59
N LYS A 274 -2.09 -2.07 14.89
CA LYS A 274 -2.64 -1.00 15.72
C LYS A 274 -2.20 0.34 15.13
N ILE A 275 -3.18 1.22 14.91
CA ILE A 275 -2.92 2.57 14.40
C ILE A 275 -2.20 3.34 15.50
N ASP A 276 -1.06 3.92 15.18
CA ASP A 276 -0.35 4.85 16.05
C ASP A 276 -1.19 6.12 16.21
N ALA A 277 -1.61 6.38 17.45
CA ALA A 277 -2.50 7.49 17.76
C ALA A 277 -1.80 8.84 17.51
N ASN A 278 -0.48 8.93 17.76
CA ASN A 278 0.31 10.12 17.50
C ASN A 278 0.46 10.35 16.00
N ALA A 279 0.74 9.30 15.23
CA ALA A 279 0.83 9.42 13.77
C ALA A 279 -0.50 9.88 13.15
N ASN A 280 -1.64 9.44 13.70
CA ASN A 280 -2.95 9.88 13.22
C ASN A 280 -3.25 11.34 13.60
N MET A 281 -2.83 11.79 14.79
CA MET A 281 -2.91 13.20 15.19
C MET A 281 -2.05 14.09 14.30
N GLU A 282 -0.82 13.68 13.98
CA GLU A 282 0.06 14.40 13.06
C GLU A 282 -0.55 14.51 11.65
N VAL A 283 -1.14 13.42 11.15
CA VAL A 283 -1.86 13.40 9.88
C VAL A 283 -3.05 14.35 9.91
N ALA A 284 -3.88 14.30 10.96
CA ALA A 284 -5.03 15.18 11.11
C ALA A 284 -4.61 16.66 11.17
N ALA A 285 -3.55 16.97 11.93
CA ALA A 285 -2.99 18.32 12.03
C ALA A 285 -2.44 18.80 10.68
N LEU A 286 -1.76 17.93 9.92
CA LEU A 286 -1.27 18.26 8.59
C LEU A 286 -2.42 18.54 7.61
N VAL A 287 -3.45 17.69 7.60
CA VAL A 287 -4.64 17.89 6.74
C VAL A 287 -5.32 19.20 7.11
N GLN A 288 -5.52 19.47 8.41
CA GLN A 288 -6.11 20.72 8.87
C GLN A 288 -5.28 21.93 8.45
N LYS A 289 -3.94 21.88 8.59
CA LYS A 289 -3.05 22.95 8.13
C LYS A 289 -3.17 23.20 6.62
N ILE A 290 -3.18 22.15 5.81
CA ILE A 290 -3.33 22.24 4.35
C ILE A 290 -4.71 22.83 4.00
N THR A 291 -5.78 22.42 4.70
CA THR A 291 -7.12 22.99 4.51
C THR A 291 -7.17 24.47 4.86
N SER A 292 -6.52 24.91 5.94
CA SER A 292 -6.44 26.33 6.30
C SER A 292 -5.63 27.12 5.26
N LEU A 293 -4.53 26.58 4.75
CA LEU A 293 -3.74 27.21 3.70
C LEU A 293 -4.52 27.32 2.39
N HIS A 294 -5.24 26.27 1.98
CA HIS A 294 -6.14 26.31 0.83
C HIS A 294 -7.18 27.41 0.97
N ALA A 295 -7.86 27.48 2.12
CA ALA A 295 -8.87 28.51 2.38
C ALA A 295 -8.28 29.93 2.36
N ALA A 296 -7.03 30.11 2.80
CA ALA A 296 -6.33 31.39 2.74
C ALA A 296 -5.92 31.76 1.30
N ILE A 297 -5.33 30.83 0.56
CA ILE A 297 -4.87 31.04 -0.82
C ILE A 297 -6.06 31.37 -1.73
N THR A 298 -7.18 30.65 -1.61
CA THR A 298 -8.38 30.87 -2.43
C THR A 298 -9.02 32.25 -2.20
N LYS A 299 -8.74 32.90 -1.07
CA LYS A 299 -9.24 34.26 -0.77
C LYS A 299 -8.32 35.37 -1.29
N LEU A 300 -7.15 35.03 -1.81
CA LEU A 300 -6.24 36.05 -2.35
C LEU A 300 -6.84 36.71 -3.59
N PRO A 301 -6.74 38.04 -3.73
CA PRO A 301 -7.25 38.75 -4.90
C PRO A 301 -6.42 38.49 -6.17
N SER A 302 -5.16 38.08 -6.00
CA SER A 302 -4.23 37.74 -7.08
C SER A 302 -3.22 36.71 -6.59
N LEU A 303 -2.74 35.87 -7.51
CA LEU A 303 -1.64 34.93 -7.29
C LEU A 303 -0.30 35.48 -7.80
N SER A 304 -0.24 36.77 -8.14
CA SER A 304 1.01 37.43 -8.53
C SER A 304 1.97 37.54 -7.34
N PRO A 305 3.30 37.48 -7.55
CA PRO A 305 4.28 37.56 -6.46
C PRO A 305 4.04 38.76 -5.55
N SER A 306 3.92 38.47 -4.26
CA SER A 306 3.71 39.46 -3.19
C SER A 306 4.06 38.80 -1.85
N PRO A 307 4.35 39.58 -0.79
CA PRO A 307 4.71 39.02 0.51
C PRO A 307 3.70 37.99 1.05
N ASP A 308 2.40 38.21 0.83
CA ASP A 308 1.35 37.29 1.29
C ASP A 308 1.28 36.00 0.46
N VAL A 309 1.37 36.12 -0.87
CA VAL A 309 1.41 34.96 -1.79
C VAL A 309 2.65 34.12 -1.49
N ASP A 310 3.82 34.75 -1.43
CA ASP A 310 5.09 34.07 -1.21
C ASP A 310 5.10 33.35 0.14
N ARG A 311 4.59 34.00 1.19
CA ARG A 311 4.45 33.39 2.52
C ARG A 311 3.53 32.16 2.50
N LEU A 312 2.32 32.29 1.94
CA LEU A 312 1.33 31.19 1.95
C LEU A 312 1.79 29.98 1.13
N PHE A 313 2.36 30.19 -0.06
CA PHE A 313 2.89 29.10 -0.87
C PHE A 313 4.17 28.49 -0.25
N THR A 314 5.03 29.29 0.38
CA THR A 314 6.17 28.77 1.14
C THR A 314 5.69 27.89 2.30
N GLU A 315 4.71 28.33 3.08
CA GLU A 315 4.13 27.52 4.16
C GLU A 315 3.51 26.21 3.65
N LEU A 316 2.86 26.24 2.48
CA LEU A 316 2.29 25.05 1.83
C LEU A 316 3.37 24.07 1.37
N VAL A 317 4.42 24.55 0.71
CA VAL A 317 5.56 23.72 0.28
C VAL A 317 6.25 23.11 1.49
N MET A 318 6.54 23.91 2.52
CA MET A 318 7.19 23.44 3.73
C MET A 318 6.34 22.43 4.52
N ALA A 319 5.01 22.48 4.40
CA ALA A 319 4.13 21.44 4.95
C ALA A 319 4.16 20.13 4.13
N CYS A 320 4.39 20.22 2.81
CA CYS A 320 4.35 19.07 1.90
C CYS A 320 5.70 18.38 1.65
N VAL A 321 6.82 19.04 1.92
CA VAL A 321 8.18 18.51 1.69
C VAL A 321 8.56 17.36 2.66
N PRO A 322 8.28 17.45 3.98
CA PRO A 322 8.64 16.40 4.92
C PRO A 322 7.99 15.04 4.60
N PRO A 323 8.64 13.91 4.92
CA PRO A 323 8.02 12.59 4.79
C PRO A 323 6.72 12.50 5.60
N SER A 324 5.64 12.08 4.96
CA SER A 324 4.33 11.93 5.60
C SER A 324 3.76 10.53 5.38
N PRO A 325 3.08 9.92 6.38
CA PRO A 325 2.37 8.66 6.21
C PRO A 325 1.06 8.81 5.43
N VAL A 326 0.64 10.04 5.10
CA VAL A 326 -0.58 10.32 4.34
C VAL A 326 -0.58 9.59 3.00
N ASP A 327 -1.56 8.73 2.80
CA ASP A 327 -1.86 8.13 1.51
C ASP A 327 -2.87 9.00 0.76
N VAL A 328 -2.36 9.85 -0.13
CA VAL A 328 -3.19 10.74 -0.95
C VAL A 328 -4.21 10.00 -1.81
N THR A 329 -4.06 8.69 -2.04
CA THR A 329 -5.05 7.91 -2.82
C THR A 329 -6.24 7.45 -1.99
N LYS A 330 -6.15 7.55 -0.66
CA LYS A 330 -7.20 7.17 0.30
C LYS A 330 -7.91 8.36 0.93
N LEU A 331 -7.61 9.58 0.49
CA LEU A 331 -8.29 10.78 1.00
C LEU A 331 -9.79 10.71 0.66
N ALA A 332 -10.61 11.22 1.57
CA ALA A 332 -12.04 11.40 1.35
C ALA A 332 -12.31 12.30 0.12
N PRO A 333 -13.48 12.16 -0.54
CA PRO A 333 -13.78 12.91 -1.77
C PRO A 333 -13.57 14.42 -1.68
N ASP A 334 -13.97 15.06 -0.57
CA ASP A 334 -13.80 16.51 -0.39
C ASP A 334 -12.31 16.91 -0.31
N ALA A 335 -11.50 16.10 0.36
CA ALA A 335 -10.05 16.31 0.45
C ALA A 335 -9.35 16.05 -0.89
N GLN A 336 -9.85 15.12 -1.72
CA GLN A 336 -9.38 14.96 -3.10
C GLN A 336 -9.67 16.19 -3.95
N LYS A 337 -10.89 16.73 -3.87
CA LYS A 337 -11.29 17.93 -4.60
C LYS A 337 -10.46 19.15 -4.19
N MET A 338 -10.27 19.36 -2.88
CA MET A 338 -9.39 20.39 -2.35
C MET A 338 -7.95 20.23 -2.89
N ARG A 339 -7.44 19.00 -2.92
CA ARG A 339 -6.11 18.71 -3.45
C ARG A 339 -5.99 19.06 -4.94
N GLU A 340 -6.98 18.69 -5.75
CA GLU A 340 -7.02 19.04 -7.18
C GLU A 340 -7.05 20.56 -7.38
N GLU A 341 -7.80 21.28 -6.57
CA GLU A 341 -7.85 22.74 -6.61
C GLU A 341 -6.52 23.38 -6.18
N LEU A 342 -5.90 22.91 -5.09
CA LEU A 342 -4.56 23.34 -4.67
C LEU A 342 -3.52 23.15 -5.77
N ILE A 343 -3.58 22.01 -6.47
CA ILE A 343 -2.69 21.72 -7.60
C ILE A 343 -2.88 22.75 -8.72
N ARG A 344 -4.13 23.14 -9.03
CA ARG A 344 -4.41 24.22 -10.00
C ARG A 344 -3.88 25.57 -9.51
N LEU A 345 -4.14 25.94 -8.27
CA LEU A 345 -3.67 27.19 -7.67
C LEU A 345 -2.13 27.30 -7.67
N CYS A 346 -1.42 26.19 -7.37
CA CYS A 346 0.03 26.14 -7.46
C CYS A 346 0.51 26.37 -8.90
N SER A 347 -0.14 25.75 -9.88
CA SER A 347 0.20 25.93 -11.30
C SER A 347 0.00 27.37 -11.77
N ASP A 348 -1.09 28.02 -11.35
CA ASP A 348 -1.37 29.40 -11.73
C ASP A 348 -0.36 30.35 -11.06
N ALA A 349 -0.07 30.15 -9.77
CA ALA A 349 0.92 30.93 -9.03
C ALA A 349 2.34 30.77 -9.61
N GLU A 350 2.73 29.55 -10.00
CA GLU A 350 4.01 29.29 -10.67
C GLU A 350 4.09 30.03 -12.00
N GLY A 351 3.03 30.02 -12.81
CA GLY A 351 2.96 30.79 -14.05
C GLY A 351 3.09 32.30 -13.84
N HIS A 352 2.46 32.85 -12.79
CA HIS A 352 2.60 34.26 -12.41
C HIS A 352 4.02 34.60 -11.93
N LEU A 353 4.63 33.71 -11.14
CA LEU A 353 6.00 33.87 -10.65
C LEU A 353 6.99 33.87 -11.81
N GLU A 354 6.90 32.90 -12.73
CA GLU A 354 7.75 32.83 -13.91
C GLU A 354 7.56 34.08 -14.80
N ALA A 355 6.33 34.55 -14.98
CA ALA A 355 6.06 35.76 -15.77
C ALA A 355 6.69 37.01 -15.14
N HIS A 356 6.53 37.19 -13.81
CA HIS A 356 7.11 38.31 -13.07
C HIS A 356 8.64 38.34 -13.19
N TYR A 357 9.30 37.20 -12.98
CA TYR A 357 10.75 37.11 -13.08
C TYR A 357 11.22 37.26 -14.52
N SER A 358 10.48 36.74 -15.51
CA SER A 358 10.81 36.93 -16.92
C SER A 358 10.73 38.42 -17.31
N ASP A 359 9.71 39.15 -16.86
CA ASP A 359 9.59 40.60 -17.09
C ASP A 359 10.74 41.37 -16.41
N MET A 360 11.09 41.01 -15.17
CA MET A 360 12.22 41.61 -14.45
C MET A 360 13.57 41.34 -15.13
N LEU A 361 13.81 40.10 -15.57
CA LEU A 361 15.05 39.72 -16.27
C LEU A 361 15.17 40.41 -17.63
N ASN A 362 14.06 40.58 -18.34
CA ASN A 362 14.02 41.27 -19.63
C ASN A 362 14.29 42.80 -19.53
N ALA A 363 14.33 43.37 -18.32
CA ALA A 363 14.73 44.75 -18.09
C ALA A 363 16.25 44.95 -18.13
N PHE A 364 17.05 43.88 -18.03
CA PHE A 364 18.50 43.95 -18.18
C PHE A 364 18.94 43.86 -19.64
N ASP A 365 20.10 44.44 -19.97
CA ASP A 365 20.68 44.36 -21.31
C ASP A 365 20.92 42.91 -21.72
N ASN A 366 21.53 42.13 -20.81
CA ASN A 366 21.74 40.69 -20.94
C ASN A 366 20.93 39.92 -19.87
N PRO A 367 19.70 39.47 -20.19
CA PRO A 367 18.85 38.77 -19.21
C PRO A 367 19.48 37.49 -18.63
N LEU A 368 20.28 36.77 -19.43
CA LEU A 368 20.85 35.47 -19.06
C LEU A 368 21.91 35.55 -17.95
N ASP A 369 22.61 36.68 -17.81
CA ASP A 369 23.61 36.92 -16.78
C ASP A 369 22.98 37.07 -15.38
N HIS A 370 21.66 37.23 -15.31
CA HIS A 370 20.92 37.49 -14.08
C HIS A 370 19.96 36.38 -13.68
N LEU A 371 19.99 35.21 -14.34
CA LEU A 371 19.11 34.08 -14.04
C LEU A 371 19.18 33.64 -12.57
N SER A 372 20.33 33.81 -11.90
CA SER A 372 20.52 33.47 -10.48
C SER A 372 19.63 34.25 -9.51
N ARG A 373 18.95 35.31 -9.97
CA ARG A 373 17.96 36.05 -9.18
C ARG A 373 16.65 35.28 -9.00
N PHE A 374 16.36 34.29 -9.85
CA PHE A 374 15.17 33.48 -9.71
C PHE A 374 15.25 32.58 -8.46
N PRO A 375 14.24 32.53 -7.58
CA PRO A 375 14.33 31.84 -6.28
C PRO A 375 14.66 30.35 -6.39
N TYR A 376 14.22 29.71 -7.47
CA TYR A 376 14.45 28.28 -7.71
C TYR A 376 15.61 27.99 -8.67
N PHE A 377 16.49 28.97 -8.95
CA PHE A 377 17.59 28.85 -9.92
C PHE A 377 18.40 27.55 -9.71
N SER A 378 18.88 27.32 -8.49
CA SER A 378 19.70 26.13 -8.17
C SER A 378 18.93 24.82 -8.39
N ASN A 379 17.62 24.82 -8.08
CA ASN A 379 16.77 23.65 -8.30
C ASN A 379 16.72 23.31 -9.78
N TYR A 380 16.50 24.29 -10.66
CA TYR A 380 16.48 24.03 -12.10
C TYR A 380 17.85 23.62 -12.66
N ILE A 381 18.96 24.18 -12.18
CA ILE A 381 20.31 23.73 -12.58
C ILE A 381 20.51 22.25 -12.25
N ASN A 382 20.27 21.86 -11.00
CA ASN A 382 20.45 20.49 -10.54
C ASN A 382 19.52 19.53 -11.28
N LEU A 383 18.29 19.98 -11.53
CA LEU A 383 17.25 19.19 -12.14
C LEU A 383 17.47 18.94 -13.63
N SER A 384 17.82 19.98 -14.39
CA SER A 384 18.16 19.84 -15.81
C SER A 384 19.42 19.00 -16.01
N LYS A 385 20.41 19.10 -15.11
CA LYS A 385 21.56 18.20 -15.14
C LYS A 385 21.15 16.74 -14.92
N LEU A 386 20.34 16.48 -13.89
CA LEU A 386 19.82 15.13 -13.60
C LEU A 386 19.04 14.57 -14.81
N GLU A 387 18.22 15.38 -15.45
CA GLU A 387 17.48 14.98 -16.65
C GLU A 387 18.37 14.56 -17.80
N TYR A 388 19.40 15.36 -18.07
CA TYR A 388 20.40 15.05 -19.08
C TYR A 388 21.13 13.73 -18.76
N ASP A 389 21.63 13.59 -17.53
CA ASP A 389 22.35 12.40 -17.09
C ASP A 389 21.48 11.14 -17.21
N LEU A 390 20.19 11.23 -16.87
CA LEU A 390 19.23 10.13 -17.01
C LEU A 390 18.95 9.81 -18.48
N LEU A 391 18.79 10.81 -19.35
CA LEU A 391 18.58 10.59 -20.78
C LEU A 391 19.76 9.86 -21.42
N VAL A 392 20.98 10.35 -21.17
CA VAL A 392 22.21 9.73 -21.71
C VAL A 392 22.38 8.31 -21.17
N ARG A 393 22.11 8.09 -19.89
CA ARG A 393 22.26 6.76 -19.25
C ARG A 393 21.28 5.74 -19.79
N TYR A 394 20.02 6.11 -19.93
CA TYR A 394 18.93 5.15 -20.23
C TYR A 394 18.58 5.06 -21.72
N ILE A 395 19.14 5.94 -22.53
CA ILE A 395 19.01 5.92 -24.00
C ILE A 395 20.43 6.06 -24.58
N PRO A 396 21.22 4.98 -24.56
CA PRO A 396 22.62 5.01 -24.99
C PRO A 396 22.73 5.36 -26.48
N GLY A 397 23.71 6.21 -26.82
CA GLY A 397 23.93 6.69 -28.19
C GLY A 397 23.03 7.86 -28.60
N LEU A 398 22.19 8.38 -27.71
CA LEU A 398 21.36 9.56 -27.97
C LEU A 398 22.24 10.82 -28.07
N ALA A 399 22.34 11.38 -29.26
CA ALA A 399 22.92 12.71 -29.53
C ALA A 399 21.83 13.55 -30.22
N PRO A 400 20.93 14.19 -29.46
CA PRO A 400 19.73 14.77 -30.04
C PRO A 400 20.09 16.01 -30.85
N SER A 401 19.70 16.02 -32.12
CA SER A 401 19.82 17.17 -33.01
C SER A 401 18.70 18.18 -32.76
N ARG A 402 17.51 17.69 -32.40
CA ARG A 402 16.31 18.51 -32.20
C ARG A 402 15.46 18.06 -31.03
N VAL A 403 15.12 18.99 -30.14
CA VAL A 403 14.39 18.74 -28.90
C VAL A 403 13.18 19.65 -28.81
N ALA A 404 12.03 19.09 -28.43
CA ALA A 404 10.83 19.87 -28.12
C ALA A 404 10.59 19.97 -26.61
N PHE A 405 10.26 21.17 -26.12
CA PHE A 405 9.76 21.41 -24.78
C PHE A 405 8.29 21.79 -24.84
N VAL A 406 7.41 20.97 -24.27
CA VAL A 406 5.98 21.24 -24.22
C VAL A 406 5.59 21.77 -22.84
N GLY A 407 5.01 22.97 -22.81
CA GLY A 407 4.72 23.73 -21.61
C GLY A 407 5.96 24.43 -21.07
N SER A 408 6.68 25.15 -21.95
CA SER A 408 7.93 25.80 -21.58
C SER A 408 7.77 27.00 -20.64
N GLY A 409 6.58 27.62 -20.60
CA GLY A 409 6.32 28.77 -19.74
C GLY A 409 7.01 30.07 -20.16
N PRO A 410 6.72 31.19 -19.47
CA PRO A 410 7.33 32.49 -19.72
C PRO A 410 8.81 32.57 -19.31
N LEU A 411 9.26 31.64 -18.45
CA LEU A 411 10.66 31.48 -18.05
C LEU A 411 11.12 30.05 -18.37
N PRO A 412 11.56 29.78 -19.62
CA PRO A 412 11.83 28.43 -20.15
C PRO A 412 13.15 27.85 -19.63
N PHE A 413 13.25 27.74 -18.31
CA PHE A 413 14.51 27.56 -17.61
C PHE A 413 15.15 26.20 -17.92
N SER A 414 14.35 25.13 -17.98
CA SER A 414 14.87 23.78 -18.29
C SER A 414 15.51 23.73 -19.68
N SER A 415 14.87 24.31 -20.70
CA SER A 415 15.42 24.31 -22.05
C SER A 415 16.61 25.26 -22.17
N LEU A 416 16.63 26.40 -21.47
CA LEU A 416 17.78 27.31 -21.39
C LEU A 416 19.01 26.59 -20.82
N VAL A 417 18.88 25.91 -19.68
CA VAL A 417 19.99 25.23 -19.02
C VAL A 417 20.54 24.10 -19.88
N LEU A 418 19.67 23.30 -20.48
CA LEU A 418 20.08 22.22 -21.38
C LEU A 418 20.77 22.78 -22.62
N ALA A 419 20.20 23.78 -23.28
CA ALA A 419 20.76 24.39 -24.49
C ALA A 419 22.11 25.07 -24.24
N ALA A 420 22.31 25.67 -23.07
CA ALA A 420 23.52 26.39 -22.73
C ALA A 420 24.65 25.48 -22.19
N ARG A 421 24.31 24.41 -21.45
CA ARG A 421 25.31 23.65 -20.66
C ARG A 421 25.48 22.19 -21.06
N HIS A 422 24.45 21.55 -21.61
CA HIS A 422 24.43 20.09 -21.77
C HIS A 422 24.25 19.63 -23.22
N LEU A 423 23.64 20.47 -24.06
CA LEU A 423 23.28 20.19 -25.45
C LEU A 423 23.57 21.41 -26.34
N PRO A 424 24.85 21.86 -26.45
CA PRO A 424 25.21 23.08 -27.16
C PRO A 424 24.98 23.00 -28.68
N ASN A 425 24.95 21.79 -29.26
CA ASN A 425 24.78 21.58 -30.70
C ASN A 425 23.33 21.22 -31.09
N THR A 426 22.38 21.39 -30.18
CA THR A 426 20.99 20.95 -30.35
C THR A 426 20.08 22.17 -30.57
N VAL A 427 19.08 21.99 -31.45
CA VAL A 427 18.00 22.96 -31.68
C VAL A 427 16.84 22.66 -30.74
N PHE A 428 16.29 23.70 -30.11
CA PHE A 428 15.21 23.62 -29.14
C PHE A 428 13.97 24.34 -29.66
N ASP A 429 12.87 23.61 -29.77
CA ASP A 429 11.54 24.16 -30.06
C ASP A 429 10.71 24.14 -28.77
N ASN A 430 10.36 25.33 -28.28
CA ASN A 430 9.62 25.53 -27.04
C ASN A 430 8.16 25.84 -27.38
N TYR A 431 7.24 25.10 -26.79
CA TYR A 431 5.81 25.19 -27.05
C TYR A 431 5.08 25.62 -25.79
N ASP A 432 4.23 26.63 -25.94
CA ASP A 432 3.28 27.06 -24.91
C ASP A 432 1.97 27.51 -25.57
N ARG A 433 0.84 27.36 -24.86
CA ARG A 433 -0.46 27.84 -25.33
C ARG A 433 -0.60 29.36 -25.21
N SER A 434 0.20 29.99 -24.35
CA SER A 434 0.15 31.42 -24.09
C SER A 434 1.14 32.18 -24.97
N GLY A 435 0.63 33.00 -25.89
CA GLY A 435 1.46 33.87 -26.72
C GLY A 435 2.32 34.83 -25.89
N ALA A 436 1.73 35.40 -24.84
CA ALA A 436 2.44 36.29 -23.92
C ALA A 436 3.59 35.58 -23.17
N ALA A 437 3.47 34.27 -22.90
CA ALA A 437 4.56 33.51 -22.31
C ALA A 437 5.71 33.35 -23.29
N ASN A 438 5.41 32.94 -24.53
CA ASN A 438 6.42 32.80 -25.59
C ASN A 438 7.11 34.12 -25.94
N ASP A 439 6.39 35.25 -25.93
CA ASP A 439 6.98 36.56 -26.20
C ASP A 439 7.99 36.97 -25.12
N ARG A 440 7.68 36.71 -23.84
CA ARG A 440 8.61 36.92 -22.73
C ARG A 440 9.83 36.01 -22.84
N ALA A 441 9.60 34.74 -23.07
CA ALA A 441 10.64 33.72 -23.22
C ALA A 441 11.62 34.06 -24.36
N ARG A 442 11.09 34.51 -25.51
CA ARG A 442 11.89 34.93 -26.67
C ARG A 442 12.80 36.13 -26.37
N LYS A 443 12.33 37.08 -25.55
CA LYS A 443 13.12 38.26 -25.18
C LYS A 443 14.31 37.90 -24.28
N LEU A 444 14.23 36.83 -23.49
CA LEU A 444 15.32 36.43 -22.58
C LEU A 444 16.61 36.07 -23.31
N VAL A 445 16.49 35.42 -24.48
CA VAL A 445 17.64 34.99 -25.28
C VAL A 445 18.12 36.05 -26.28
N ARG A 446 17.53 37.25 -26.29
CA ARG A 446 17.76 38.25 -27.36
C ARG A 446 19.22 38.68 -27.51
N ALA A 447 19.95 38.73 -26.39
CA ALA A 447 21.33 39.20 -26.33
C ALA A 447 22.36 38.10 -26.63
N ASP A 448 21.95 36.84 -26.60
CA ASP A 448 22.82 35.69 -26.88
C ASP A 448 22.59 35.22 -28.31
N GLU A 449 23.58 35.43 -29.19
CA GLU A 449 23.44 35.15 -30.61
C GLU A 449 23.23 33.65 -30.90
N ASP A 450 23.88 32.77 -30.14
CA ASP A 450 23.83 31.33 -30.34
C ASP A 450 22.48 30.77 -29.88
N LEU A 451 22.07 31.07 -28.65
CA LEU A 451 20.78 30.64 -28.11
C LEU A 451 19.62 31.23 -28.92
N ARG A 452 19.71 32.48 -29.37
CA ARG A 452 18.68 33.09 -30.24
C ARG A 452 18.50 32.36 -31.56
N LYS A 453 19.57 31.75 -32.12
CA LYS A 453 19.49 30.95 -33.35
C LYS A 453 18.96 29.54 -33.09
N ARG A 454 19.31 28.94 -31.96
CA ARG A 454 18.98 27.54 -31.65
C ARG A 454 17.67 27.35 -30.90
N MET A 455 17.13 28.38 -30.25
CA MET A 455 15.90 28.30 -29.48
C MET A 455 14.75 29.04 -30.17
N THR A 456 13.70 28.31 -30.54
CA THR A 456 12.46 28.85 -31.12
C THR A 456 11.30 28.68 -30.13
N PHE A 457 10.36 29.63 -30.15
CA PHE A 457 9.17 29.65 -29.29
C PHE A 457 7.91 29.68 -30.15
N HIS A 458 6.96 28.78 -29.86
CA HIS A 458 5.78 28.50 -30.66
C HIS A 458 4.51 28.56 -29.81
N THR A 459 3.55 29.38 -30.25
CA THR A 459 2.25 29.53 -29.58
C THR A 459 1.26 28.50 -30.12
N VAL A 460 1.31 27.28 -29.59
CA VAL A 460 0.51 26.15 -30.04
C VAL A 460 0.17 25.24 -28.86
N ASP A 461 -1.06 24.73 -28.81
CA ASP A 461 -1.44 23.64 -27.92
C ASP A 461 -0.85 22.32 -28.41
N VAL A 462 -0.23 21.54 -27.52
CA VAL A 462 0.33 20.23 -27.83
C VAL A 462 -0.67 19.28 -28.48
N ALA A 463 -1.96 19.39 -28.14
CA ALA A 463 -3.01 18.58 -28.75
C ALA A 463 -3.14 18.80 -30.27
N ASN A 464 -2.66 19.94 -30.77
CA ASN A 464 -2.69 20.32 -32.18
C ASN A 464 -1.37 20.02 -32.92
N LEU A 465 -0.30 19.64 -32.20
CA LEU A 465 0.96 19.25 -32.83
C LEU A 465 0.84 17.81 -33.34
N THR A 466 1.00 17.59 -34.64
CA THR A 466 0.91 16.24 -35.23
C THR A 466 2.21 15.91 -35.92
N ASP A 467 2.33 16.17 -37.22
CA ASP A 467 3.46 15.75 -38.06
C ASP A 467 4.78 16.39 -37.61
N GLU A 468 4.73 17.53 -36.92
CA GLU A 468 5.87 18.18 -36.30
C GLU A 468 6.51 17.33 -35.20
N LEU A 469 5.71 16.57 -34.44
CA LEU A 469 6.23 15.73 -33.36
C LEU A 469 7.16 14.62 -33.87
N GLY A 470 6.97 14.20 -35.12
CA GLY A 470 7.83 13.23 -35.80
C GLY A 470 9.24 13.73 -36.10
N LYS A 471 9.49 15.04 -35.96
CA LYS A 471 10.79 15.68 -36.26
C LYS A 471 11.73 15.76 -35.05
N TYR A 472 11.25 15.38 -33.86
CA TYR A 472 12.00 15.53 -32.61
C TYR A 472 12.63 14.22 -32.15
N ASP A 473 13.92 14.29 -31.80
CA ASP A 473 14.65 13.19 -31.18
C ASP A 473 14.22 12.99 -29.73
N VAL A 474 13.93 14.10 -29.04
CA VAL A 474 13.47 14.11 -27.64
C VAL A 474 12.32 15.09 -27.46
N VAL A 475 11.27 14.65 -26.76
CA VAL A 475 10.19 15.52 -26.27
C VAL A 475 10.20 15.58 -24.75
N PHE A 476 10.34 16.77 -24.20
CA PHE A 476 10.20 17.07 -22.78
C PHE A 476 8.77 17.55 -22.50
N LEU A 477 8.05 16.82 -21.65
CA LEU A 477 6.74 17.26 -21.17
C LEU A 477 6.86 17.90 -19.79
N ALA A 478 6.53 19.18 -19.67
CA ALA A 478 6.54 19.92 -18.41
C ALA A 478 5.54 19.36 -17.37
N ALA A 479 5.77 19.67 -16.10
CA ALA A 479 5.02 19.09 -14.99
C ALA A 479 3.54 19.46 -15.06
N LEU A 480 3.28 20.70 -15.48
CA LEU A 480 1.97 21.33 -15.50
C LEU A 480 1.12 21.00 -16.75
N VAL A 481 1.66 20.22 -17.70
CA VAL A 481 0.89 19.81 -18.87
C VAL A 481 0.02 18.60 -18.54
N GLY A 482 -1.30 18.75 -18.74
CA GLY A 482 -2.28 17.73 -18.39
C GLY A 482 -2.39 17.56 -16.87
N MET A 483 -2.88 18.60 -16.18
CA MET A 483 -2.93 18.65 -14.71
C MET A 483 -3.77 17.51 -14.11
N ALA A 484 -4.86 17.13 -14.78
CA ALA A 484 -5.64 15.94 -14.43
C ALA A 484 -4.96 14.67 -15.00
N ALA A 485 -5.05 13.57 -14.27
CA ALA A 485 -4.46 12.29 -14.69
C ALA A 485 -4.97 11.83 -16.07
N GLU A 486 -6.24 12.08 -16.36
CA GLU A 486 -6.87 11.77 -17.64
C GLU A 486 -6.32 12.63 -18.78
N ASP A 487 -6.15 13.93 -18.55
CA ASP A 487 -5.60 14.85 -19.55
C ASP A 487 -4.13 14.54 -19.83
N LYS A 488 -3.36 14.19 -18.79
CA LYS A 488 -1.99 13.74 -19.01
C LYS A 488 -1.93 12.44 -19.80
N ALA A 489 -2.87 11.51 -19.58
CA ALA A 489 -2.98 10.29 -20.37
C ALA A 489 -3.33 10.58 -21.85
N LYS A 490 -4.22 11.55 -22.12
CA LYS A 490 -4.53 12.01 -23.48
C LYS A 490 -3.30 12.59 -24.18
N VAL A 491 -2.55 13.46 -23.50
CA VAL A 491 -1.29 14.03 -24.03
C VAL A 491 -0.26 12.93 -24.29
N VAL A 492 -0.15 11.96 -23.37
CA VAL A 492 0.75 10.81 -23.54
C VAL A 492 0.38 9.99 -24.77
N ALA A 493 -0.90 9.64 -24.93
CA ALA A 493 -1.38 8.91 -26.10
C ALA A 493 -1.16 9.70 -27.40
N HIS A 494 -1.38 11.02 -27.35
CA HIS A 494 -1.15 11.91 -28.49
C HIS A 494 0.31 11.91 -28.96
N LEU A 495 1.26 12.10 -28.04
CA LEU A 495 2.70 11.99 -28.33
C LEU A 495 3.05 10.61 -28.89
N GLY A 496 2.42 9.57 -28.35
CA GLY A 496 2.56 8.19 -28.83
C GLY A 496 2.18 7.99 -30.28
N ARG A 497 1.12 8.67 -30.75
CA ARG A 497 0.68 8.59 -32.14
C ARG A 497 1.61 9.30 -33.11
N HIS A 498 2.20 10.42 -32.70
CA HIS A 498 2.83 11.36 -33.64
C HIS A 498 4.36 11.46 -33.57
N MET A 499 5.02 11.05 -32.48
CA MET A 499 6.49 11.03 -32.40
C MET A 499 7.12 10.00 -33.36
N ALA A 500 8.39 10.13 -33.72
CA ALA A 500 9.08 9.10 -34.50
C ALA A 500 9.38 7.84 -33.66
N ASP A 501 9.41 6.67 -34.31
CA ASP A 501 9.83 5.42 -33.66
C ASP A 501 11.26 5.53 -33.13
N GLY A 502 11.49 5.04 -31.91
CA GLY A 502 12.80 5.14 -31.26
C GLY A 502 13.11 6.50 -30.64
N ALA A 503 12.30 7.54 -30.88
CA ALA A 503 12.42 8.83 -30.24
C ALA A 503 12.24 8.73 -28.71
N ALA A 504 12.98 9.55 -27.99
CA ALA A 504 12.95 9.60 -26.54
C ALA A 504 11.87 10.57 -26.06
N ARG A 505 11.25 10.25 -24.92
CA ARG A 505 10.41 11.19 -24.21
C ARG A 505 10.79 11.21 -22.75
N ARG A 506 10.74 12.42 -22.18
CA ARG A 506 10.79 12.64 -20.75
C ARG A 506 9.47 13.22 -20.26
N SER A 507 9.02 12.80 -19.09
CA SER A 507 7.86 13.39 -18.41
C SER A 507 8.07 13.51 -16.91
N TRP A 508 7.34 14.43 -16.30
CA TRP A 508 7.28 14.63 -14.86
C TRP A 508 6.09 13.95 -14.20
N ALA A 509 6.29 13.43 -12.98
CA ALA A 509 5.22 13.03 -12.09
C ALA A 509 5.43 13.60 -10.68
N TRP A 510 4.32 13.97 -10.02
CA TRP A 510 4.32 14.38 -8.62
C TRP A 510 4.55 13.18 -7.70
N ARG A 511 5.26 13.44 -6.61
CA ARG A 511 5.88 12.45 -5.72
C ARG A 511 4.88 11.71 -4.82
N PRO A 512 4.84 10.37 -4.82
CA PRO A 512 4.21 9.59 -3.77
C PRO A 512 5.30 8.80 -3.02
N ARG A 513 5.92 9.38 -1.97
CA ARG A 513 7.13 8.80 -1.33
C ARG A 513 6.90 7.43 -0.67
N ARG A 514 5.66 6.91 -0.58
CA ARG A 514 5.40 5.60 0.05
C ARG A 514 4.28 4.75 -0.58
N ARG A 515 4.16 4.60 -1.91
CA ARG A 515 3.49 3.40 -2.49
C ARG A 515 3.95 3.09 -3.94
N PRO A 516 4.34 1.83 -4.26
CA PRO A 516 4.61 1.37 -5.64
C PRO A 516 3.41 1.48 -6.61
N ARG A 517 2.20 1.78 -6.15
CA ARG A 517 0.98 1.73 -6.99
C ARG A 517 0.81 2.96 -7.88
N VAL A 518 1.14 4.17 -7.42
CA VAL A 518 0.96 5.39 -8.21
C VAL A 518 1.96 5.42 -9.37
N SER A 519 3.25 5.15 -9.12
CA SER A 519 4.27 5.02 -10.17
C SER A 519 3.94 3.92 -11.18
N ARG A 520 3.34 2.79 -10.73
CA ARG A 520 2.83 1.74 -11.64
C ARG A 520 1.65 2.16 -12.49
N THR A 521 0.78 3.06 -12.04
CA THR A 521 -0.35 3.56 -12.85
C THR A 521 0.16 4.52 -13.93
N TRP A 522 1.09 5.42 -13.58
CA TRP A 522 1.75 6.30 -14.54
C TRP A 522 2.54 5.54 -15.59
N ALA A 523 3.38 4.59 -15.16
CA ALA A 523 4.14 3.74 -16.08
C ALA A 523 3.22 2.94 -17.01
N ARG A 524 2.10 2.40 -16.49
CA ARG A 524 1.09 1.72 -17.32
C ARG A 524 0.45 2.64 -18.37
N ASN A 525 0.11 3.87 -18.02
CA ASN A 525 -0.45 4.82 -18.98
C ASN A 525 0.57 5.22 -20.05
N ILE A 526 1.85 5.35 -19.69
CA ILE A 526 2.94 5.60 -20.63
C ILE A 526 3.15 4.42 -21.59
N CYS A 527 3.14 3.19 -21.07
CA CYS A 527 3.14 1.97 -21.88
C CYS A 527 1.95 1.88 -22.84
N ARG A 528 0.74 2.17 -22.36
CA ARG A 528 -0.48 2.22 -23.20
C ARG A 528 -0.40 3.27 -24.29
N GLY A 529 0.35 4.34 -24.06
CA GLY A 529 0.64 5.36 -25.07
C GLY A 529 1.72 4.97 -26.08
N GLY A 530 2.22 3.72 -26.11
CA GLY A 530 3.21 3.28 -27.08
C GLY A 530 4.66 3.59 -26.71
N PHE A 531 4.95 3.82 -25.42
CA PHE A 531 6.30 4.08 -24.93
C PHE A 531 6.79 2.98 -23.99
N ASP A 532 8.04 2.59 -24.15
CA ASP A 532 8.77 1.71 -23.24
C ASP A 532 9.44 2.54 -22.14
N VAL A 533 9.02 2.37 -20.89
CA VAL A 533 9.55 3.11 -19.73
C VAL A 533 10.92 2.55 -19.35
N ARG A 534 11.97 3.35 -19.54
CA ARG A 534 13.36 2.97 -19.26
C ARG A 534 13.79 3.26 -17.83
N ALA A 535 13.27 4.34 -17.24
CA ALA A 535 13.56 4.70 -15.86
C ALA A 535 12.46 5.54 -15.24
N VAL A 536 12.25 5.33 -13.94
CA VAL A 536 11.49 6.23 -13.06
C VAL A 536 12.42 6.60 -11.91
N TYR A 537 12.76 7.87 -11.79
CA TYR A 537 13.67 8.37 -10.78
C TYR A 537 12.94 9.30 -9.81
N HIS A 538 13.11 9.03 -8.52
CA HIS A 538 12.57 9.82 -7.43
C HIS A 538 13.76 10.43 -6.67
N PRO A 539 14.08 11.72 -6.86
CA PRO A 539 15.17 12.36 -6.15
C PRO A 539 14.94 12.36 -4.62
N ASP A 540 16.04 12.25 -3.90
CA ASP A 540 16.03 12.13 -2.44
C ASP A 540 16.04 13.49 -1.72
N ASP A 541 16.67 14.52 -2.28
CA ASP A 541 16.80 15.85 -1.66
C ASP A 541 16.54 17.02 -2.63
N GLU A 542 15.89 18.08 -2.12
CA GLU A 542 15.58 19.41 -2.70
C GLU A 542 14.80 19.49 -4.04
N VAL A 543 14.78 18.42 -4.82
CA VAL A 543 14.06 18.35 -6.09
C VAL A 543 12.67 17.74 -5.88
N ILE A 544 11.63 18.53 -6.15
CA ILE A 544 10.23 18.16 -5.91
C ILE A 544 9.71 17.13 -6.95
N ASN A 545 10.23 17.19 -8.18
CA ASN A 545 9.64 16.46 -9.31
C ASN A 545 10.30 15.09 -9.56
N SER A 546 9.48 14.07 -9.84
CA SER A 546 9.98 12.74 -10.27
C SER A 546 10.16 12.68 -11.79
N VAL A 547 11.31 12.18 -12.25
CA VAL A 547 11.66 12.11 -13.67
C VAL A 547 11.31 10.73 -14.23
N ILE A 548 10.60 10.68 -15.35
CA ILE A 548 10.34 9.45 -16.11
C ILE A 548 10.99 9.56 -17.48
N ILE A 549 11.82 8.58 -17.84
CA ILE A 549 12.43 8.44 -19.16
C ILE A 549 11.76 7.26 -19.88
N ALA A 550 11.29 7.50 -21.10
CA ALA A 550 10.66 6.48 -21.92
C ALA A 550 11.07 6.62 -23.39
N ARG A 551 10.99 5.52 -24.15
CA ARG A 551 11.33 5.47 -25.58
C ARG A 551 10.12 5.03 -26.39
N LYS A 552 9.80 5.70 -27.49
CA LYS A 552 8.71 5.28 -28.38
C LYS A 552 9.04 3.93 -29.02
N VAL A 553 8.09 3.00 -28.93
CA VAL A 553 8.18 1.67 -29.55
C VAL A 553 7.53 1.72 -30.92
N GLY A 554 8.21 1.20 -31.94
CA GLY A 554 7.67 1.16 -33.28
C GLY A 554 6.57 0.11 -33.47
N ALA A 555 5.68 0.36 -34.44
CA ALA A 555 4.49 -0.46 -34.71
C ALA A 555 4.80 -1.93 -35.07
N HIS A 556 6.05 -2.25 -35.42
CA HIS A 556 6.51 -3.59 -35.81
C HIS A 556 7.54 -4.23 -34.86
N GLY A 557 7.79 -3.67 -33.68
CA GLY A 557 8.77 -4.16 -32.72
C GLY A 557 8.30 -5.34 -31.85
N ASN A 558 7.66 -6.36 -32.44
CA ASN A 558 7.32 -7.62 -31.75
C ASN A 558 8.27 -8.76 -32.16
N GLY A 559 9.56 -8.46 -32.23
CA GLY A 559 10.58 -9.47 -32.49
C GLY A 559 11.98 -8.92 -32.32
N LEU A 560 12.61 -9.22 -31.18
CA LEU A 560 13.88 -9.98 -31.13
C LEU A 560 14.43 -10.11 -29.70
N GLN A 561 14.69 -11.37 -29.37
CA GLN A 561 15.74 -11.90 -28.49
C GLN A 561 15.58 -11.77 -26.96
N ASN A 562 14.90 -12.79 -26.42
CA ASN A 562 15.43 -13.53 -25.28
C ASN A 562 16.93 -13.79 -25.46
N GLY A 563 17.77 -13.22 -24.59
CA GLY A 563 19.15 -13.66 -24.45
C GLY A 563 20.19 -12.54 -24.45
N GLN A 564 20.24 -11.76 -23.36
CA GLN A 564 21.50 -11.45 -22.68
C GLN A 564 21.18 -10.79 -21.33
N ARG A 565 21.24 -11.61 -20.28
CA ARG A 565 21.30 -11.13 -18.90
C ARG A 565 22.67 -10.48 -18.70
N THR A 566 22.71 -9.17 -18.51
CA THR A 566 23.79 -8.53 -17.74
C THR A 566 23.21 -8.13 -16.39
N SER A 567 23.65 -8.85 -15.37
CA SER A 567 23.36 -8.62 -13.96
C SER A 567 23.90 -7.26 -13.49
N ALA A 568 23.01 -6.38 -13.06
CA ALA A 568 23.33 -5.35 -12.08
C ALA A 568 22.10 -5.16 -11.17
N VAL A 569 22.33 -5.37 -9.88
CA VAL A 569 21.33 -5.42 -8.81
C VAL A 569 20.97 -4.00 -8.33
N ALA A 570 19.67 -3.79 -8.09
CA ALA A 570 18.99 -2.91 -7.13
C ALA A 570 17.93 -1.97 -7.77
N GLY A 571 16.65 -2.25 -7.48
CA GLY A 571 15.52 -1.37 -7.80
C GLY A 571 14.37 -2.06 -8.54
N SER A 572 13.42 -2.63 -7.79
CA SER A 572 12.10 -3.15 -8.19
C SER A 572 11.81 -3.35 -9.70
N THR A 573 12.08 -4.54 -10.21
CA THR A 573 11.58 -4.98 -11.52
C THR A 573 10.12 -5.43 -11.44
N CYS A 574 9.23 -4.85 -12.24
CA CYS A 574 7.92 -5.45 -12.56
C CYS A 574 8.15 -6.72 -13.40
N GLY A 575 7.56 -7.85 -12.98
CA GLY A 575 7.58 -9.09 -13.76
C GLY A 575 6.76 -9.00 -15.05
N PRO A 576 7.01 -9.87 -16.05
CA PRO A 576 6.34 -9.82 -17.34
C PRO A 576 4.87 -10.18 -17.23
N CYS A 577 4.02 -9.38 -17.89
CA CYS A 577 2.58 -9.59 -18.00
C CYS A 577 2.29 -10.54 -19.16
N THR A 578 2.16 -11.84 -18.89
CA THR A 578 1.62 -12.80 -19.86
C THR A 578 0.11 -12.82 -19.75
N THR A 579 -0.58 -12.23 -20.73
CA THR A 579 -2.01 -12.47 -20.96
C THR A 579 -2.18 -13.88 -21.50
N ARG A 580 -2.61 -14.81 -20.63
CA ARG A 580 -3.12 -16.12 -21.04
C ARG A 580 -4.58 -15.94 -21.41
N THR A 581 -4.86 -15.86 -22.70
CA THR A 581 -6.19 -16.09 -23.26
C THR A 581 -6.50 -17.57 -23.13
N THR A 582 -7.53 -17.92 -22.37
CA THR A 582 -8.19 -19.24 -22.46
C THR A 582 -9.60 -19.03 -22.99
N ARG A 583 -9.96 -19.90 -23.92
CA ARG A 583 -11.20 -19.98 -24.69
C ARG A 583 -12.45 -20.01 -23.83
#